data_AF-A0A399YKN2-F1
#
_entry.id   AF-A0A399YKN2-F1
#
_cell.length_a   1.000
_cell.length_b   1.000
_cell.length_c   1.000
_cell.angle_alpha   90.00
_cell.angle_beta   90.00
_cell.angle_gamma   90.00
#
_symmetry.space_group_name_H-M   'P 1'
#
loop_
_entity.id
_entity.type
_entity.pdbx_description
1 polymer ?
#
loop_
_entity_poly.entity_id
_entity_poly.type
_entity_poly.pdbx_seq_one_letter_code
_entity_poly.pdbx_strand_id
1 'polypeptide(L)' 'LHAGQVIVADGTPAAARRLERVLTVDPGMGVVRHVDAGYERAIEVAKARGVKIPMME' A
#
# COMPACT_ATOMS: atom_id res chain seq x y z
N LEU A 1 10.37 -7.21 -15.25
CA LEU A 1 9.15 -6.41 -15.49
C LEU A 1 8.95 -5.46 -14.32
N HIS A 2 8.51 -4.22 -14.56
CA HIS A 2 8.18 -3.23 -13.54
C HIS A 2 6.91 -2.49 -13.93
N ALA A 3 6.27 -1.82 -12.97
CA ALA A 3 5.06 -1.02 -13.17
C ALA A 3 5.26 0.39 -12.61
N GLY A 4 4.48 1.34 -13.12
CA GLY A 4 4.46 2.73 -12.66
C GLY A 4 3.03 3.21 -12.46
N GLN A 5 2.86 4.17 -11.55
CA GLN A 5 1.58 4.74 -11.16
C GLN A 5 1.68 6.27 -11.18
N VAL A 6 0.69 6.95 -11.75
CA VAL A 6 0.54 8.42 -11.69
C VAL A 6 -0.91 8.75 -11.37
N ILE A 7 -1.14 9.70 -10.45
CA ILE A 7 -2.46 10.23 -10.11
C ILE A 7 -2.39 11.75 -9.96
N VAL A 8 -3.42 12.45 -10.44
CA VAL A 8 -3.51 13.92 -10.41
C VAL A 8 -4.41 14.36 -9.26
N ALA A 9 -3.94 15.35 -8.49
CA ALA A 9 -4.73 16.07 -7.50
C ALA A 9 -5.34 17.33 -8.14
N ASP A 10 -6.53 17.19 -8.73
CA ASP A 10 -7.24 18.28 -9.43
C ASP A 10 -8.16 19.13 -8.52
N GLY A 11 -8.12 18.91 -7.20
CA GLY A 11 -8.94 19.63 -6.22
C GLY A 11 -10.38 19.10 -6.08
N THR A 12 -10.80 18.13 -6.89
CA THR A 12 -12.17 17.59 -6.81
C THR A 12 -12.35 16.60 -5.64
N PRO A 13 -13.56 16.48 -5.06
CA PRO A 13 -13.86 15.43 -4.09
C PRO A 13 -13.67 14.01 -4.65
N ALA A 14 -13.83 13.83 -5.96
CA ALA A 14 -13.58 12.56 -6.63
C ALA A 14 -12.08 12.22 -6.69
N ALA A 15 -11.20 13.21 -6.92
CA ALA A 15 -9.76 13.00 -6.83
C ALA A 15 -9.32 12.68 -5.41
N ALA A 16 -9.85 13.37 -4.39
CA ALA A 16 -9.53 13.07 -2.99
C ALA A 16 -9.79 11.60 -2.62
N ARG A 17 -10.93 11.03 -3.04
CA ARG A 17 -11.24 9.61 -2.83
C ARG A 17 -10.30 8.65 -3.57
N ARG A 18 -9.83 9.03 -4.76
CA ARG A 18 -8.89 8.22 -5.54
C ARG A 18 -7.49 8.27 -4.94
N LEU A 19 -7.06 9.46 -4.50
CA LEU A 19 -5.75 9.69 -3.86
C LEU A 19 -5.61 8.88 -2.57
N GLU A 20 -6.62 8.92 -1.71
CA GLU A 20 -6.62 8.14 -0.46
C GLU A 20 -6.39 6.66 -0.72
N ARG A 21 -7.08 6.08 -1.70
CA ARG A 21 -6.91 4.68 -2.08
C ARG A 21 -5.56 4.38 -2.71
N VAL A 22 -5.19 5.14 -3.74
CA VAL A 22 -3.97 4.89 -4.51
C VAL A 22 -2.73 5.04 -3.64
N LEU A 23 -2.64 6.11 -2.86
CA LEU A 23 -1.48 6.39 -2.00
C LEU A 23 -1.43 5.51 -0.76
N THR A 24 -2.50 4.75 -0.47
CA THR A 24 -2.49 3.69 0.56
C THR A 24 -2.07 2.35 -0.05
N VAL A 25 -2.64 1.98 -1.18
CA VAL A 25 -2.48 0.65 -1.77
C VAL A 25 -1.14 0.48 -2.50
N ASP A 26 -0.64 1.51 -3.20
CA ASP A 26 0.62 1.42 -3.95
C ASP A 26 1.83 1.13 -3.03
N PRO A 27 2.11 1.92 -1.96
CA PRO A 27 3.15 1.55 -1.00
C PRO A 27 2.77 0.32 -0.17
N GLY A 28 1.48 0.10 0.09
CA GLY A 28 0.99 -1.10 0.77
C GLY A 28 1.41 -2.39 0.06
N MET A 29 1.37 -2.41 -1.27
CA MET A 29 1.86 -3.53 -2.09
C MET A 29 3.35 -3.82 -1.85
N GLY A 30 4.16 -2.77 -1.66
CA GLY A 30 5.56 -2.92 -1.27
C GLY A 30 5.70 -3.63 0.07
N VAL A 31 4.91 -3.25 1.08
CA VAL A 31 4.91 -3.92 2.40
C VAL A 31 4.49 -5.37 2.26
N VAL A 32 3.37 -5.65 1.58
CA VAL A 32 2.87 -7.02 1.35
C VAL A 32 3.94 -7.89 0.70
N ARG A 33 4.60 -7.38 -0.34
CA ARG A 33 5.66 -8.10 -1.04
C ARG A 33 6.85 -8.44 -0.15
N HIS A 34 7.27 -7.53 0.73
CA HIS A 34 8.40 -7.78 1.63
C HIS A 34 8.00 -8.66 2.82
N VAL A 35 6.74 -8.63 3.27
CA VAL A 35 6.21 -9.60 4.22
C VAL A 35 6.28 -11.00 3.63
N ASP A 36 5.79 -11.19 2.41
CA ASP A 36 5.79 -12.48 1.72
C ASP A 36 7.21 -13.05 1.55
N ALA A 37 8.20 -12.16 1.34
CA ALA A 37 9.61 -12.54 1.29
C ALA A 37 10.27 -12.80 2.66
N GLY A 38 9.53 -12.68 3.77
CA GLY A 38 10.00 -13.01 5.13
C GLY A 38 10.74 -11.90 5.87
N TYR A 39 10.64 -10.64 5.44
CA TYR A 39 11.33 -9.54 6.12
C TYR A 39 10.63 -9.15 7.42
N GLU A 40 11.30 -9.33 8.56
CA GLU A 40 10.79 -8.98 9.90
C GLU A 40 10.32 -7.54 10.00
N ARG A 41 11.10 -6.60 9.45
CA ARG A 41 10.74 -5.18 9.44
C ARG A 41 9.43 -4.91 8.69
N ALA A 42 9.15 -5.65 7.61
CA ALA A 42 7.91 -5.49 6.87
C ALA A 42 6.71 -6.03 7.67
N ILE A 43 6.90 -7.12 8.42
CA ILE A 43 5.89 -7.67 9.34
C ILE A 43 5.54 -6.66 10.44
N GLU A 44 6.54 -6.00 11.04
CA GLU A 44 6.33 -4.93 12.02
C GLU A 44 5.52 -3.77 11.44
N VAL A 45 5.91 -3.30 10.24
CA VAL A 45 5.23 -2.19 9.56
C VAL A 45 3.79 -2.58 9.21
N ALA A 46 3.56 -3.79 8.71
CA ALA A 46 2.22 -4.29 8.40
C ALA A 46 1.31 -4.28 9.63
N LYS A 47 1.80 -4.77 10.77
CA LYS A 47 1.07 -4.73 12.06
C LYS A 47 0.82 -3.30 12.55
N ALA A 48 1.84 -2.46 12.54
CA ALA A 48 1.75 -1.08 13.05
C ALA A 48 0.82 -0.19 12.22
N ARG A 49 0.68 -0.46 10.92
CA ARG A 49 -0.14 0.33 9.98
C ARG A 49 -1.47 -0.35 9.61
N GLY A 50 -1.76 -1.53 10.15
CA GLY A 50 -3.00 -2.26 9.89
C GLY A 50 -3.13 -2.76 8.44
N VAL A 51 -2.02 -3.11 7.79
CA VAL A 51 -2.03 -3.69 6.45
C VAL A 51 -2.59 -5.12 6.54
N LYS A 52 -3.69 -5.38 5.85
CA LYS A 52 -4.34 -6.70 5.86
C LYS A 52 -3.61 -7.65 4.91
N ILE A 53 -3.08 -8.75 5.47
CA ILE A 53 -2.33 -9.77 4.73
C ILE A 53 -2.91 -11.13 5.13
N PRO A 54 -3.67 -11.82 4.25
CA PRO A 54 -4.39 -13.05 4.61
C PRO A 54 -3.51 -14.18 5.18
N MET A 55 -2.23 -14.25 4.76
CA MET A 55 -1.30 -15.29 5.22
C MET A 55 -0.72 -15.01 6.63
N MET A 56 -0.99 -13.83 7.20
CA MET A 56 -0.57 -13.45 8.57
C MET A 56 -1.71 -13.53 9.59
N GLU A 57 -2.94 -13.83 9.16
CA GLU A 57 -4.13 -13.98 10.01
C GLU A 57 -4.31 -15.41 10.52
#